data_AF-A0A2V1B6U1-F1
#
_entry.id   AF-A0A2V1B6U1-F1
#
_cell.length_a   1.000
_cell.length_b   1.000
_cell.length_c   1.000
_cell.angle_alpha   90.00
_cell.angle_beta   90.00
_cell.angle_gamma   90.00
#
_symmetry.space_group_name_H-M   'P 1'
#
loop_
_entity.id
_entity.type
_entity.pdbx_description
1 polymer ?
#
loop_
_entity_poly.entity_id
_entity_poly.type
_entity_poly.pdbx_seq_one_letter_code
_entity_poly.pdbx_strand_id
1 'polypeptide(L)' 'INWPPCSPDLNPIENIWRVLKQRLRNRNPHGGWKLEDLKRAILDIWENEISIEMINGFVDTMPQRLEKVRLRKGG' A
#
# COMPACT_ATOMS: atom_id res chain seq x y z
N ILE A 1 -19.14 11.57 -3.01
CA ILE A 1 -17.67 11.73 -3.20
C ILE A 1 -17.38 11.29 -4.63
N ASN A 2 -17.19 12.25 -5.54
CA ASN A 2 -16.94 11.95 -6.96
C ASN A 2 -15.42 11.85 -7.15
N TRP A 3 -14.92 10.63 -7.25
CA TRP A 3 -13.49 10.35 -7.32
C TRP A 3 -12.98 10.49 -8.76
N PRO A 4 -11.92 11.27 -9.04
CA PRO A 4 -11.40 11.37 -10.40
C PRO A 4 -10.71 10.05 -10.81
N PRO A 5 -10.98 9.53 -12.01
CA PRO A 5 -10.50 8.21 -12.47
C PRO A 5 -8.99 8.11 -12.78
N CYS A 6 -8.20 9.17 -12.55
CA CYS A 6 -6.80 9.27 -13.00
C CYS A 6 -5.82 9.65 -11.89
N SER A 7 -6.00 9.18 -10.65
CA SER A 7 -4.99 9.35 -9.60
C SER A 7 -4.85 8.09 -8.75
N PRO A 8 -4.08 7.09 -9.23
CA PRO A 8 -3.67 5.93 -8.42
C PRO A 8 -3.10 6.33 -7.04
N ASP A 9 -2.39 7.46 -6.99
CA ASP A 9 -1.86 8.09 -5.77
C ASP A 9 -2.88 8.39 -4.66
N LEU A 10 -4.17 8.41 -5.00
CA LEU A 10 -5.23 8.67 -4.05
C LEU A 10 -5.85 7.38 -3.52
N ASN A 11 -5.60 6.18 -4.04
CA ASN A 11 -6.27 5.00 -3.49
C ASN A 11 -5.51 4.54 -2.22
N PRO A 12 -6.11 4.57 -1.01
CA PRO A 12 -5.42 4.18 0.21
C PRO A 12 -4.94 2.72 0.14
N ILE A 13 -5.59 1.89 -0.67
CA ILE A 13 -5.19 0.51 -0.91
C ILE A 13 -3.82 0.40 -1.59
N GLU A 14 -3.41 1.36 -2.42
CA GLU A 14 -2.10 1.34 -3.08
C GLU A 14 -0.95 1.57 -2.11
N ASN A 15 -1.17 2.35 -1.06
CA ASN A 15 -0.18 2.50 0.02
C ASN A 15 0.00 1.17 0.75
N ILE A 16 -1.09 0.45 1.03
CA ILE A 16 -1.04 -0.87 1.65
C ILE A 16 -0.33 -1.87 0.73
N TRP A 17 -0.64 -1.87 -0.57
CA TRP A 17 0.06 -2.69 -1.56
C TRP A 17 1.55 -2.38 -1.64
N ARG A 18 1.94 -1.11 -1.53
CA ARG A 18 3.34 -0.69 -1.52
C ARG A 18 4.09 -1.24 -0.30
N VAL A 19 3.49 -1.14 0.88
CA VAL A 19 4.04 -1.72 2.12
C VAL A 19 4.20 -3.23 1.97
N LEU A 20 3.15 -3.92 1.51
CA LEU A 20 3.15 -5.37 1.37
C LEU A 20 4.23 -5.85 0.39
N LYS A 21 4.37 -5.18 -0.77
CA LYS A 21 5.46 -5.45 -1.73
C LYS A 21 6.84 -5.19 -1.13
N GLN A 22 7.00 -4.17 -0.30
CA GLN A 22 8.27 -3.86 0.37
C GLN A 22 8.64 -4.92 1.41
N ARG A 23 7.70 -5.33 2.26
CA ARG A 23 7.91 -6.41 3.26
C ARG A 23 8.21 -7.74 2.58
N LEU A 24 7.51 -8.05 1.50
CA LEU A 24 7.76 -9.25 0.71
C LEU A 24 9.16 -9.24 0.08
N ARG A 25 9.64 -8.11 -0.43
CA ARG A 25 11.02 -7.97 -0.93
C ARG A 25 12.05 -8.19 0.16
N ASN A 26 11.81 -7.69 1.37
CA ASN A 26 12.73 -7.86 2.50
C ASN A 26 12.86 -9.32 2.95
N ARG A 27 11.85 -10.17 2.73
CA ARG A 27 11.88 -11.60 3.07
C ARG A 27 12.77 -12.44 2.14
N ASN A 28 13.28 -11.87 1.04
CA ASN A 28 14.22 -12.45 0.07
C ASN A 28 14.29 -14.00 0.06
N PRO A 29 13.34 -14.69 -0.58
CA PRO A 29 13.37 -16.15 -0.61
C PRO A 29 14.58 -16.59 -1.44
N HIS A 30 15.53 -17.26 -0.79
CA HIS A 30 16.69 -17.86 -1.44
C HIS A 30 16.21 -18.92 -2.45
N GLY A 31 16.04 -18.53 -3.71
CA GLY A 31 15.54 -19.38 -4.79
C GLY A 31 14.23 -18.92 -5.46
N GLY A 32 13.67 -17.77 -5.06
CA GLY A 32 12.44 -17.22 -5.63
C GLY A 32 11.16 -17.64 -4.89
N TRP A 33 10.05 -17.00 -5.22
CA TRP A 33 8.75 -17.28 -4.60
C TRP A 33 8.04 -18.45 -5.32
N LYS A 34 7.82 -19.56 -4.63
CA LYS A 34 6.77 -20.51 -5.06
C LYS A 34 5.40 -19.91 -4.76
N LEU A 35 4.39 -20.29 -5.54
CA LEU A 35 3.04 -19.70 -5.41
C LEU A 35 2.44 -19.90 -4.00
N GLU A 36 2.71 -21.04 -3.37
CA GLU A 36 2.21 -21.35 -2.02
C GLU A 36 2.94 -20.55 -0.94
N ASP A 37 4.27 -20.49 -1.01
CA ASP A 37 5.10 -19.68 -0.11
C ASP A 37 4.78 -18.19 -0.24
N LEU A 38 4.50 -17.72 -1.45
CA LEU A 38 4.07 -16.35 -1.72
C LEU A 38 2.74 -16.04 -1.05
N LYS A 39 1.74 -16.90 -1.25
CA LYS A 39 0.42 -16.72 -0.61
C LYS A 39 0.54 -16.70 0.90
N ARG A 40 1.32 -17.63 1.47
CA ARG A 40 1.55 -17.71 2.91
C ARG A 40 2.25 -16.47 3.44
N ALA A 41 3.29 -15.99 2.76
CA ALA A 41 4.00 -14.78 3.17
C ALA A 41 3.13 -13.53 3.06
N ILE A 42 2.29 -13.42 2.03
CA ILE A 42 1.35 -12.31 1.87
C ILE A 42 0.34 -12.30 3.03
N LEU A 43 -0.27 -13.44 3.35
CA LEU A 43 -1.19 -13.57 4.47
C LEU A 43 -0.52 -13.26 5.80
N ASP A 44 0.69 -13.80 6.01
CA ASP A 44 1.46 -13.57 7.24
C ASP A 44 1.85 -12.09 7.42
N ILE A 45 2.28 -11.42 6.35
CA ILE A 45 2.53 -9.96 6.37
C ILE A 45 1.23 -9.22 6.67
N TRP A 46 0.12 -9.61 6.03
CA TRP A 46 -1.17 -8.95 6.18
C TRP A 46 -1.72 -9.06 7.61
N GLU A 47 -1.68 -10.25 8.21
CA GLU A 47 -2.25 -10.51 9.53
C GLU A 47 -1.32 -10.09 10.67
N ASN A 48 -0.01 -10.31 10.54
CA ASN A 48 0.93 -10.11 11.65
C ASN A 48 1.71 -8.79 11.57
N GLU A 49 1.87 -8.20 10.38
CA GLU A 49 2.72 -7.02 10.20
C GLU A 49 1.96 -5.73 9.82
N ILE A 50 0.73 -5.84 9.31
CA ILE A 50 -0.10 -4.69 8.94
C ILE A 50 -1.15 -4.44 10.03
N SER A 51 -0.85 -3.53 10.94
CA SER A 51 -1.79 -3.11 11.98
C SER A 51 -2.81 -2.10 11.44
N ILE A 52 -4.02 -2.12 12.00
CA ILE A 52 -5.10 -1.16 11.69
C ILE A 52 -4.65 0.29 11.91
N GLU A 53 -3.79 0.54 12.91
CA GLU A 53 -3.21 1.88 13.16
C GLU A 53 -2.38 2.38 11.98
N MET A 54 -1.62 1.48 11.33
CA MET A 54 -0.84 1.83 10.15
C MET A 54 -1.75 2.13 8.95
N ILE A 55 -2.84 1.37 8.80
CA ILE A 55 -3.89 1.64 7.80
C ILE A 55 -4.55 3.00 8.06
N ASN A 56 -4.92 3.29 9.30
CA ASN A 56 -5.51 4.56 9.70
C ASN A 56 -4.54 5.73 9.44
N GLY A 57 -3.24 5.56 9.71
CA GLY A 57 -2.22 6.55 9.35
C GLY A 57 -2.16 6.80 7.84
N PHE A 58 -2.28 5.77 7.00
CA PHE A 58 -2.36 5.97 5.55
C PHE A 58 -3.63 6.73 5.14
N VAL A 59 -4.78 6.42 5.76
CA VAL A 59 -6.04 7.12 5.50
C VAL A 59 -5.98 8.58 5.98
N ASP A 60 -5.35 8.86 7.12
CA ASP A 60 -5.21 10.21 7.67
C ASP A 60 -4.28 11.10 6.83
N THR A 61 -3.25 10.52 6.20
CA THR A 61 -2.38 11.26 5.26
C THR A 61 -3.04 11.58 3.91
N MET A 62 -4.20 11.01 3.61
CA MET A 62 -4.93 11.23 2.36
C MET A 62 -5.39 12.68 2.13
N PRO A 63 -6.05 13.37 3.08
CA PRO A 63 -6.41 14.78 2.92
C PRO A 63 -5.18 15.66 2.63
N GLN A 64 -4.03 15.38 3.28
CA GLN A 64 -2.78 16.11 3.02
C GLN A 64 -2.24 15.85 1.61
N ARG A 65 -2.41 14.64 1.06
CA ARG A 65 -2.02 14.31 -0.32
C ARG A 65 -2.97 14.92 -1.34
N LEU A 66 -4.27 14.93 -1.09
CA LEU A 66 -5.27 15.64 -1.90
C LEU A 66 -4.92 17.12 -2.02
N GLU A 67 -4.51 17.76 -0.91
CA GLU A 67 -4.08 19.15 -0.91
C GLU A 67 -2.79 19.36 -1.73
N LYS A 68 -1.81 18.45 -1.61
CA LYS A 68 -0.59 18.48 -2.44
C LYS A 68 -0.88 18.28 -3.93
N VAL A 69 -1.82 17.42 -4.31
CA VAL A 69 -2.26 17.23 -5.70
C VAL A 69 -2.97 18.49 -6.22
N ARG A 70 -3.82 19.12 -5.38
CA ARG A 70 -4.48 20.39 -5.69
C ARG A 70 -3.46 21.52 -5.93
N LEU A 71 -2.39 21.57 -5.13
CA LEU A 71 -1.30 22.54 -5.27
C LEU A 71 -0.42 22.30 -6.51
N ARG A 72 -0.30 21.04 -6.98
CA ARG A 72 0.53 20.69 -8.15
C ARG A 72 -0.17 20.82 -9.51
N LYS A 73 -1.43 21.25 -9.60
CA LYS A 73 -2.17 21.49 -10.87
C LYS A 73 -1.99 20.38 -11.94
N GLY A 74 -2.04 19.11 -11.55
CA GLY A 74 -2.07 17.97 -12.48
C GLY A 74 -0.82 17.82 -13.36
N GLY A 75 0.06 16.90 -12.96
CA GLY A 75 1.10 16.35 -13.84
C GLY A 75 0.67 14.95 -14.29
#